data_AF-A0A284R5Y8-F1
#
_entry.id   AF-A0A284R5Y8-F1
#
_cell.length_a   1.000
_cell.length_b   1.000
_cell.length_c   1.000
_cell.angle_alpha   90.00
_cell.angle_beta   90.00
_cell.angle_gamma   90.00
#
_symmetry.space_group_name_H-M   'P 1'
#
loop_
_entity.id
_entity.type
_entity.pdbx_description
1 polymer ?
#
loop_
_entity_poly.entity_id
_entity_poly.type
_entity_poly.pdbx_seq_one_letter_code
_entity_poly.pdbx_strand_id
1 'polypeptide(L)'
;MLCALVASVFATPIHIARDVYDPPITSLNAWTITNPIGTIRLRKDGITFLTLASGFDILLGEFEVTVPDVPESSEYILVLMGDSGNFSPEFIITGGTSA
;
A
#
# COMPACT_ATOMS: atom_id res chain seq x y z
N MET A 1 -15.32 45.53 52.11
CA MET A 1 -14.09 44.76 51.83
C MET A 1 -14.53 43.50 51.10
N LEU A 2 -14.37 43.45 49.78
CA LEU A 2 -14.95 42.43 48.90
C LEU A 2 -13.88 41.36 48.64
N CYS A 3 -14.05 40.16 49.19
CA CYS A 3 -13.19 39.01 48.91
C CYS A 3 -13.61 38.39 47.56
N ALA A 4 -12.74 38.46 46.55
CA ALA A 4 -12.90 37.67 45.33
C ALA A 4 -12.30 36.28 45.54
N LEU A 5 -13.15 35.24 45.50
CA LEU A 5 -12.73 33.84 45.47
C LEU A 5 -12.37 33.49 44.02
N VAL A 6 -11.08 33.31 43.72
CA VAL A 6 -10.65 32.77 42.43
C VAL A 6 -10.55 31.25 42.58
N ALA A 7 -11.44 30.50 41.93
CA ALA A 7 -11.33 29.05 41.85
C ALA A 7 -10.43 28.69 40.65
N SER A 8 -9.22 28.17 40.92
CA SER A 8 -8.40 27.54 39.88
C SER A 8 -8.89 26.11 39.64
N VAL A 9 -9.21 25.79 38.38
CA VAL A 9 -9.43 24.42 37.93
C VAL A 9 -8.12 23.89 37.32
N PHE A 10 -7.59 22.79 37.86
CA PHE A 10 -6.48 22.06 37.24
C PHE A 10 -7.05 20.87 36.49
N ALA A 11 -6.88 20.85 35.15
CA ALA A 11 -7.13 19.65 34.36
C ALA A 11 -5.82 18.85 34.29
N THR A 12 -5.73 17.74 35.01
CA THR A 12 -4.69 16.75 34.75
C THR A 12 -5.11 15.96 33.52
N PRO A 13 -4.32 15.92 32.44
CA PRO A 13 -4.61 15.01 31.33
C PRO A 13 -4.60 13.59 31.90
N ILE A 14 -5.76 12.94 31.86
CA ILE A 14 -5.87 11.53 32.22
C ILE A 14 -5.27 10.72 31.07
N HIS A 15 -4.03 10.26 31.22
CA HIS A 15 -3.47 9.24 30.34
C HIS A 15 -4.10 7.89 30.73
N ILE A 16 -5.35 7.70 30.31
CA ILE A 16 -5.89 6.35 30.16
C ILE A 16 -5.07 5.72 29.05
N ALA A 17 -4.17 4.82 29.42
CA ALA A 17 -3.64 3.84 28.49
C ALA A 17 -4.87 3.07 28.01
N ARG A 18 -5.37 3.42 26.82
CA ARG A 18 -6.18 2.50 26.04
C ARG A 18 -5.25 1.33 25.85
N ASP A 19 -5.66 0.16 26.32
CA ASP A 19 -4.86 -1.06 26.22
C ASP A 19 -4.55 -1.29 24.74
N VAL A 20 -3.39 -0.79 24.29
CA VAL A 20 -2.88 -1.08 22.97
C VAL A 20 -2.29 -2.46 23.13
N TYR A 21 -3.14 -3.45 22.95
CA TYR A 21 -2.69 -4.81 22.81
C TYR A 21 -1.90 -4.89 21.51
N ASP A 22 -0.57 -4.79 21.62
CA ASP A 22 0.39 -5.15 20.59
C ASP A 22 0.75 -6.62 20.83
N PRO A 23 0.09 -7.59 20.16
CA PRO A 23 0.46 -8.98 20.33
C PRO A 23 1.95 -9.12 19.98
N PRO A 24 2.73 -9.90 20.76
CA PRO A 24 4.08 -10.21 20.37
C PRO A 24 4.05 -10.76 18.93
N ILE A 25 4.94 -10.27 18.07
CA ILE A 25 5.14 -10.81 16.73
C ILE A 25 5.66 -12.25 16.90
N THR A 26 4.76 -13.22 17.07
CA THR A 26 5.10 -14.63 17.29
C THR A 26 5.48 -15.36 16.00
N SER A 27 5.57 -14.62 14.90
CA SER A 27 6.15 -15.09 13.66
C SER A 27 7.04 -13.99 13.09
N LEU A 28 8.34 -14.10 13.34
CA LEU A 28 9.35 -13.55 12.44
C LEU A 28 9.32 -14.35 11.13
N ASN A 29 8.19 -14.34 10.44
CA ASN A 29 8.19 -14.45 9.00
C ASN A 29 7.80 -13.07 8.48
N ALA A 30 8.70 -12.11 8.70
CA ALA A 30 8.88 -11.07 7.70
C ALA A 30 8.80 -11.80 6.36
N TRP A 31 7.77 -11.55 5.56
CA TRP A 31 7.66 -12.14 4.23
C TRP A 31 9.04 -12.00 3.61
N THR A 32 9.73 -13.13 3.40
CA THR A 32 11.11 -13.07 2.96
C THR A 32 11.06 -12.42 1.60
N ILE A 33 11.43 -11.15 1.53
CA ILE A 33 11.66 -10.45 0.29
C ILE A 33 12.75 -11.26 -0.41
N THR A 34 12.34 -12.08 -1.37
CA THR A 34 13.24 -12.97 -2.09
C THR A 34 14.12 -12.16 -3.04
N ASN A 35 13.60 -11.02 -3.51
CA ASN A 35 14.33 -10.03 -4.27
C ASN A 35 13.80 -8.61 -3.96
N PRO A 36 14.60 -7.72 -3.34
CA PRO A 36 14.17 -6.36 -3.05
C PRO A 36 14.05 -5.49 -4.31
N ILE A 37 14.59 -5.95 -5.44
CA ILE A 37 14.49 -5.26 -6.72
C ILE A 37 13.22 -5.68 -7.44
N GLY A 38 12.27 -4.75 -7.50
CA GLY A 38 10.93 -4.93 -8.02
C GLY A 38 10.80 -4.85 -9.53
N THR A 39 9.75 -5.47 -10.05
CA THR A 39 9.24 -5.26 -11.42
C THR A 39 7.72 -5.26 -11.40
N ILE A 40 7.08 -4.23 -11.98
CA ILE A 40 5.63 -4.15 -12.16
C ILE A 40 5.30 -4.58 -13.58
N ARG A 41 4.41 -5.55 -13.74
CA ARG A 41 3.99 -6.07 -15.04
C ARG A 41 2.47 -6.04 -15.19
N LEU A 42 2.01 -5.82 -16.41
CA LEU A 42 0.60 -5.90 -16.79
C LEU A 42 0.25 -7.32 -17.23
N ARG A 43 -0.89 -7.82 -16.75
CA ARG A 43 -1.45 -9.14 -17.05
C ARG A 43 -2.90 -8.99 -17.49
N LYS A 44 -3.32 -9.82 -18.46
CA LYS A 44 -4.70 -9.98 -18.94
C LYS A 44 -4.89 -11.40 -19.45
N ASP A 45 -6.07 -12.01 -19.30
CA ASP A 45 -6.38 -13.35 -19.82
C ASP A 45 -5.38 -14.44 -19.39
N GLY A 46 -4.84 -14.32 -18.17
CA GLY A 46 -3.85 -15.25 -17.65
C GLY A 46 -2.42 -15.09 -18.22
N ILE A 47 -2.19 -14.10 -19.08
CA ILE A 47 -0.89 -13.83 -19.71
C ILE A 47 -0.29 -12.54 -19.13
N THR A 48 0.96 -12.59 -18.68
CA THR A 48 1.73 -11.41 -18.23
C THR A 48 2.61 -10.93 -19.38
N PHE A 49 2.28 -9.79 -19.99
CA PHE A 49 2.79 -9.43 -21.32
C PHE A 49 3.57 -8.12 -21.40
N LEU A 50 3.37 -7.16 -20.50
CA LEU A 50 4.04 -5.85 -20.56
C LEU A 50 4.70 -5.51 -19.23
N THR A 51 5.90 -4.92 -19.26
CA THR A 51 6.56 -4.38 -18.07
C THR A 51 6.34 -2.87 -18.00
N LEU A 52 5.83 -2.37 -16.87
CA LEU A 52 5.54 -0.95 -16.65
C LEU A 52 6.68 -0.23 -15.93
N ALA A 53 7.36 -0.95 -15.02
CA ALA A 53 8.52 -0.44 -14.28
C ALA A 53 9.39 -1.60 -13.80
N SER A 54 10.68 -1.33 -13.59
CA SER A 54 11.66 -2.31 -13.12
C SER A 54 12.84 -1.62 -12.44
N GLY A 55 13.51 -2.31 -11.52
CA GLY A 55 14.77 -1.84 -10.95
C GLY A 55 14.62 -0.89 -9.76
N PHE A 56 13.44 -0.88 -9.14
CA PHE A 56 13.13 -0.07 -7.96
C PHE A 56 13.14 -0.93 -6.69
N ASP A 57 13.31 -0.30 -5.53
CA ASP A 57 13.20 -0.98 -4.25
C ASP A 57 11.72 -1.19 -3.89
N ILE A 58 11.30 -2.42 -3.63
CA ILE A 58 9.90 -2.72 -3.28
C ILE A 58 9.50 -2.18 -1.91
N LEU A 59 10.46 -1.74 -1.10
CA LEU A 59 10.23 -1.18 0.23
C LEU A 59 9.78 0.29 0.22
N LEU A 60 9.67 0.91 -0.95
CA LEU A 60 9.20 2.30 -1.09
C LEU A 60 7.75 2.49 -0.62
N GLY A 61 6.96 1.42 -0.49
CA GLY A 61 5.55 1.45 -0.12
C GLY A 61 4.62 1.81 -1.28
N GLU A 62 5.03 2.74 -2.14
CA GLU A 62 4.35 3.11 -3.39
C GLU A 62 5.33 3.31 -4.55
N PHE A 63 4.84 3.13 -5.79
CA PHE A 63 5.61 3.40 -7.00
C PHE A 63 4.68 3.87 -8.12
N GLU A 64 5.02 5.00 -8.75
CA GLU A 64 4.23 5.57 -9.85
C GLU A 64 4.58 4.87 -11.17
N VAL A 65 3.56 4.54 -11.98
CA VAL A 65 3.71 3.98 -13.31
C VAL A 65 2.87 4.74 -14.33
N THR A 66 3.39 4.89 -15.54
CA THR A 66 2.64 5.47 -16.65
C THR A 66 1.63 4.47 -17.18
N VAL A 67 0.37 4.90 -17.35
CA VAL A 67 -0.67 4.08 -18.00
C VAL A 67 -0.25 3.81 -19.46
N PRO A 68 -0.15 2.54 -19.88
CA PRO A 68 0.27 2.21 -21.23
C PRO A 68 -0.88 2.37 -22.24
N ASP A 69 -0.54 2.57 -23.51
CA ASP A 69 -1.51 2.49 -24.61
C ASP A 69 -1.80 1.01 -24.95
N VAL A 70 -2.92 0.51 -24.45
CA VAL A 70 -3.43 -0.86 -24.66
C VAL A 70 -4.94 -0.82 -24.91
N PRO A 71 -5.53 -1.83 -25.58
CA PRO A 71 -6.97 -1.86 -25.80
C PRO A 71 -7.78 -1.64 -24.52
N GLU A 72 -8.94 -0.98 -24.63
CA GLU A 72 -9.79 -0.86 -23.46
C GLU A 72 -10.23 -2.24 -22.95
N SER A 73 -10.18 -2.43 -21.63
CA SER A 73 -10.68 -3.63 -20.97
C SER A 73 -10.74 -3.43 -19.47
N SER A 74 -11.62 -4.19 -18.81
CA SER A 74 -11.77 -4.26 -17.35
C SER A 74 -11.02 -5.41 -16.69
N GLU A 75 -10.24 -6.18 -17.46
CA GLU A 75 -9.64 -7.46 -17.03
C GLU A 75 -8.13 -7.34 -16.76
N TYR A 76 -7.63 -6.11 -16.58
CA TYR A 76 -6.21 -5.88 -16.35
C TYR A 76 -5.84 -6.11 -14.90
N ILE A 77 -4.67 -6.73 -14.68
CA ILE A 77 -4.09 -7.00 -13.37
C ILE A 77 -2.64 -6.51 -13.37
N LEU A 78 -2.23 -5.85 -12.28
CA LEU A 78 -0.82 -5.60 -11.99
C LEU A 78 -0.22 -6.79 -11.26
N VAL A 79 0.95 -7.21 -11.72
CA VAL A 79 1.77 -8.24 -11.09
C VAL A 79 3.03 -7.56 -10.58
N LEU A 80 3.20 -7.49 -9.27
CA LEU A 80 4.45 -7.09 -8.65
C LEU A 80 5.32 -8.34 -8.47
N MET A 81 6.53 -8.29 -9.04
CA MET A 81 7.58 -9.29 -8.85
C MET A 81 8.62 -8.71 -7.91
N GLY A 82 9.11 -9.52 -6.96
CA GLY A 82 10.15 -9.14 -5.99
C GLY A 82 9.94 -9.89 -4.67
N ASP A 83 8.72 -9.81 -4.17
CA ASP A 83 8.12 -10.73 -3.21
C ASP A 83 7.02 -11.56 -3.91
N SER A 84 6.92 -12.84 -3.58
CA SER A 84 6.11 -13.79 -4.36
C SER A 84 4.60 -13.62 -4.11
N GLY A 85 3.82 -13.44 -5.18
CA GLY A 85 2.35 -13.60 -5.12
C GLY A 85 1.52 -12.33 -5.09
N ASN A 86 2.09 -11.20 -5.51
CA ASN A 86 1.45 -9.89 -5.37
C ASN A 86 0.70 -9.52 -6.67
N PHE A 87 -0.57 -9.89 -6.70
CA PHE A 87 -1.51 -9.56 -7.78
C PHE A 87 -2.52 -8.52 -7.29
N SER A 88 -2.77 -7.48 -8.09
CA SER A 88 -3.87 -6.56 -7.82
C SER A 88 -5.24 -7.21 -8.09
N PRO A 89 -6.34 -6.59 -7.61
CA PRO A 89 -7.65 -6.77 -8.24
C PRO A 89 -7.62 -6.37 -9.72
N GLU A 90 -8.65 -6.80 -10.44
CA GLU A 90 -8.88 -6.35 -11.82
C GLU A 90 -9.22 -4.85 -11.86
N PHE A 91 -8.75 -4.16 -12.90
CA PHE A 91 -9.05 -2.75 -13.13
C PHE A 91 -9.25 -2.44 -14.61
N ILE A 92 -9.84 -1.27 -14.85
CA ILE A 92 -10.16 -0.79 -16.20
C ILE A 92 -9.05 0.14 -16.70
N ILE A 93 -8.57 -0.12 -17.91
CA ILE A 93 -7.86 0.88 -18.71
C ILE A 93 -8.82 1.34 -19.79
N THR A 94 -9.08 2.65 -19.87
CA THR A 94 -9.98 3.27 -20.85
C THR A 94 -9.21 4.11 -21.85
N GLY A 95 -9.70 4.20 -23.09
CA GLY A 95 -9.22 5.17 -24.08
C GLY A 95 -7.89 4.83 -24.76
N GLY A 96 -7.35 3.63 -24.55
CA GLY A 96 -6.24 3.14 -25.35
C GLY A 96 -6.71 2.54 -26.67
N THR A 97 -5.79 2.37 -27.62
CA THR A 97 -6.13 1.96 -28.98
C THR A 97 -6.68 0.52 -29.00
N SER A 98 -7.92 0.33 -29.46
CA SER A 98 -8.43 -0.98 -29.85
C SER A 98 -7.65 -1.47 -31.08
N ALA A 99 -7.13 -2.69 -31.04
CA ALA A 99 -6.51 -3.33 -32.20
C ALA A 99 -7.55 -3.83 -33.21
#